data_AF-A0AAE1EWY7-F1
#
_entry.id   AF-A0AAE1EWY7-F1
#
_cell.length_a   1.000
_cell.length_b   1.000
_cell.length_c   1.000
_cell.angle_alpha   90.00
_cell.angle_beta   90.00
_cell.angle_gamma   90.00
#
_symmetry.space_group_name_H-M   'P 1'
#
loop_
_entity.id
_entity.type
_entity.pdbx_description
1 polymer ?
#
loop_
_entity_poly.entity_id
_entity_poly.type
_entity_poly.pdbx_seq_one_letter_code
_entity_poly.pdbx_strand_id
1 'polypeptide(L)'
;MATLDELEQRLYPSDGSDPTPNESCHVYHHSILQLSNNANSTAQLIRAIDVGKQAVGILFKDCHESRTMHWARLAAFAASMVAKRSKYFCEPLSVHVIRDINCLLSHWEPSISTQNVTLDQSACLKNWMLSVFCDARTCPDPRVRVLMLRFLAFYWHHAELDTKAALRTVSGLILNYEALDEETLLPTDRRGEEKGEPGLLYPLMFLLEGLGRHGYLDHMCQAAITQVRRLIPGPETRCLATLVKRTCRSAERIKAMYMMFDIKAPYILESFTGVVKFFGVLVTSQSTVHAYESPGLLKLASDSLVDMISSILEIGPILQLESTTGYADLIGMVNKTLESLALRGDSPKSVWIKVQQDHSHVFPRFTRQTQTMGLSLLFLSPSAGAREASWAEEMEEVPTKYLDSLTQDIMTEPVRLLTSGMTVDHSTIITLLLTSITPFDPFTRLPLCHGSFKSLPRLKRQIREWKNRKHCNREMEEE
;
A
#
# COMPACT_ATOMS: atom_id res chain seq x y z
N MET A 1 47.25 -3.49 2.00
CA MET A 1 45.82 -3.55 2.39
C MET A 1 45.52 -5.02 2.66
N ALA A 2 44.80 -5.33 3.74
CA ALA A 2 44.44 -6.72 4.01
C ALA A 2 43.51 -7.26 2.91
N THR A 3 43.73 -8.49 2.48
CA THR A 3 42.85 -9.17 1.51
C THR A 3 41.47 -9.48 2.12
N LEU A 4 40.45 -9.75 1.28
CA LEU A 4 39.13 -10.17 1.77
C LEU A 4 39.24 -11.45 2.62
N ASP A 5 40.09 -12.39 2.18
CA ASP A 5 40.35 -13.65 2.89
C ASP A 5 40.99 -13.40 4.26
N GLU A 6 41.90 -12.42 4.38
CA GLU A 6 42.47 -12.00 5.67
C GLU A 6 41.45 -11.35 6.60
N LEU A 7 40.45 -10.62 6.07
CA LEU A 7 39.38 -10.04 6.88
C LEU A 7 38.41 -11.10 7.38
N GLU A 8 38.08 -12.08 6.52
CA GLU A 8 37.24 -13.22 6.87
C GLU A 8 37.92 -14.09 7.93
N GLN A 9 39.22 -14.38 7.78
CA GLN A 9 40.01 -15.08 8.80
C GLN A 9 40.09 -14.32 10.14
N ARG A 10 39.99 -12.99 10.13
CA ARG A 10 39.94 -12.20 11.38
C ARG A 10 38.56 -12.22 12.04
N LEU A 11 37.48 -12.38 11.28
CA LEU A 11 36.14 -12.58 11.84
C LEU A 11 35.93 -14.01 12.31
N TYR A 12 36.59 -14.97 11.66
CA TYR A 12 36.54 -16.39 11.96
C TYR A 12 37.96 -16.95 12.13
N PRO A 13 38.63 -16.63 13.25
CA PRO A 13 39.95 -17.17 13.51
C PRO A 13 39.86 -18.69 13.61
N SER A 14 40.84 -19.38 13.04
CA SER A 14 40.82 -20.84 12.92
C SER A 14 40.85 -21.59 14.26
N ASP A 15 41.14 -20.87 15.35
CA ASP A 15 41.12 -21.35 16.72
C ASP A 15 39.73 -21.29 17.38
N GLY A 16 38.73 -20.72 16.69
CA GLY A 16 37.36 -20.60 17.18
C GLY A 16 37.17 -19.51 18.24
N SER A 17 38.14 -18.62 18.42
CA SER A 17 37.98 -17.47 19.32
C SER A 17 36.99 -16.43 18.76
N ASP A 18 36.18 -15.83 19.63
CA ASP A 18 35.29 -14.73 19.23
C ASP A 18 36.15 -13.47 18.95
N PRO A 19 35.96 -12.80 17.80
CA PRO A 19 36.74 -11.61 17.45
C PRO A 19 36.45 -10.46 18.41
N THR A 20 37.48 -9.68 18.75
CA THR A 20 37.29 -8.54 19.66
C THR A 20 36.48 -7.42 18.98
N PRO A 21 35.77 -6.57 19.75
CA PRO A 21 35.05 -5.42 19.20
C PRO A 21 35.96 -4.46 18.41
N ASN A 22 37.22 -4.30 18.83
CA ASN A 22 38.18 -3.46 18.11
C ASN A 22 38.58 -4.06 16.76
N GLU A 23 38.82 -5.37 16.70
CA GLU A 23 39.10 -6.07 15.44
C GLU A 23 37.91 -6.04 14.50
N SER A 24 36.71 -6.26 15.02
CA SER A 24 35.48 -6.19 14.23
C SER A 24 35.21 -4.78 13.69
N CYS A 25 35.57 -3.73 14.45
CA CYS A 25 35.45 -2.33 14.03
C CYS A 25 36.44 -2.00 12.91
N HIS A 26 37.68 -2.48 13.04
CA HIS A 26 38.69 -2.41 11.99
C HIS A 26 38.26 -3.18 10.74
N VAL A 27 37.70 -4.38 10.88
CA VAL A 27 37.17 -5.17 9.76
C VAL A 27 36.01 -4.45 9.09
N TYR A 28 35.08 -3.85 9.84
CA TYR A 28 33.96 -3.09 9.31
C TYR A 28 34.42 -1.85 8.52
N HIS A 29 35.29 -1.01 9.10
CA HIS A 29 35.85 0.15 8.40
C HIS A 29 36.67 -0.27 7.16
N HIS A 30 37.47 -1.33 7.28
CA HIS A 30 38.27 -1.83 6.17
C HIS A 30 37.40 -2.50 5.09
N SER A 31 36.27 -3.12 5.43
CA SER A 31 35.29 -3.65 4.48
C SER A 31 34.62 -2.53 3.69
N ILE A 32 34.26 -1.43 4.35
CA ILE A 32 33.77 -0.21 3.68
C ILE A 32 34.83 0.39 2.75
N LEU A 33 36.10 0.41 3.16
CA LEU A 33 37.23 0.90 2.34
C LEU A 33 37.58 -0.04 1.17
N GLN A 34 37.43 -1.36 1.34
CA GLN A 34 37.60 -2.35 0.27
C GLN A 34 36.45 -2.26 -0.74
N LEU A 35 35.21 -2.11 -0.24
CA LEU A 35 34.04 -1.81 -1.05
C LEU A 35 34.25 -0.54 -1.87
N SER A 36 34.85 0.51 -1.29
CA SER A 36 35.04 1.79 -1.99
C SER A 36 36.13 1.79 -3.06
N ASN A 37 37.16 0.93 -2.95
CA ASN A 37 38.37 1.05 -3.81
C ASN A 37 38.69 -0.16 -4.72
N ASN A 38 38.28 -1.42 -4.43
CA ASN A 38 38.99 -2.59 -5.00
C ASN A 38 38.17 -3.78 -5.52
N ALA A 39 36.84 -3.81 -5.40
CA ALA A 39 36.09 -5.06 -5.65
C ALA A 39 35.90 -5.44 -7.13
N ASN A 40 36.89 -5.56 -8.01
CA ASN A 40 36.77 -5.67 -9.49
C ASN A 40 35.71 -6.62 -10.12
N SER A 41 35.01 -7.48 -9.36
CA SER A 41 33.91 -8.34 -9.84
C SER A 41 32.65 -8.26 -8.97
N THR A 42 31.50 -8.67 -9.53
CA THR A 42 30.23 -8.83 -8.79
C THR A 42 30.38 -9.80 -7.63
N ALA A 43 31.14 -10.89 -7.79
CA ALA A 43 31.40 -11.87 -6.74
C ALA A 43 32.17 -11.27 -5.55
N GLN A 44 33.16 -10.40 -5.80
CA GLN A 44 33.89 -9.71 -4.74
C GLN A 44 33.01 -8.71 -4.00
N LEU A 45 32.07 -8.06 -4.70
CA LEU A 45 31.10 -7.16 -4.08
C LEU A 45 30.17 -7.93 -3.13
N ILE A 46 29.61 -9.07 -3.56
CA ILE A 46 28.76 -9.93 -2.73
C ILE A 46 29.51 -10.35 -1.47
N ARG A 47 30.73 -10.90 -1.63
CA ARG A 47 31.56 -11.29 -0.48
C ARG A 47 31.82 -10.13 0.48
N ALA A 48 32.14 -8.94 -0.04
CA ALA A 48 32.37 -7.77 0.79
C ALA A 48 31.11 -7.30 1.54
N ILE A 49 29.93 -7.43 0.94
CA ILE A 49 28.65 -7.19 1.60
C ILE A 49 28.44 -8.21 2.74
N ASP A 50 28.71 -9.49 2.50
CA ASP A 50 28.50 -10.55 3.48
C ASP A 50 29.47 -10.46 4.66
N VAL A 51 30.75 -10.21 4.40
CA VAL A 51 31.76 -9.92 5.44
C VAL A 51 31.36 -8.69 6.25
N GLY A 52 30.89 -7.63 5.58
CA GLY A 52 30.40 -6.43 6.25
C GLY A 52 29.17 -6.68 7.13
N LYS A 53 28.21 -7.49 6.64
CA LYS A 53 27.01 -7.91 7.40
C LYS A 53 27.39 -8.61 8.70
N GLN A 54 28.29 -9.58 8.61
CA GLN A 54 28.76 -10.37 9.74
C GLN A 54 29.49 -9.51 10.76
N ALA A 55 30.41 -8.64 10.31
CA ALA A 55 31.12 -7.71 11.19
C ALA A 55 30.17 -6.80 11.98
N VAL A 56 29.14 -6.25 11.34
CA VAL A 56 28.11 -5.44 12.01
C VAL A 56 27.30 -6.27 13.01
N GLY A 57 26.96 -7.52 12.66
CA GLY A 57 26.27 -8.44 13.55
C GLY A 57 27.04 -8.73 14.84
N ILE A 58 28.35 -8.89 14.73
CA ILE A 58 29.26 -9.12 15.86
C ILE A 58 29.43 -7.85 16.70
N LEU A 59 29.75 -6.72 16.06
CA LEU A 59 30.03 -5.44 16.73
C LEU A 59 28.89 -4.93 17.59
N PHE A 60 27.67 -5.11 17.10
CA PHE A 60 26.47 -4.53 17.69
C PHE A 60 25.48 -5.61 18.11
N LYS A 61 25.99 -6.78 18.53
CA LYS A 61 25.18 -7.90 19.01
C LYS A 61 24.20 -7.47 20.10
N ASP A 62 24.66 -6.62 21.02
CA ASP A 62 23.89 -6.17 22.18
C ASP A 62 23.14 -4.85 21.97
N CYS A 63 23.33 -4.17 20.83
CA CYS A 63 22.69 -2.89 20.54
C CYS A 63 21.95 -2.93 19.20
N HIS A 64 20.65 -3.24 19.26
CA HIS A 64 19.80 -3.34 18.07
C HIS A 64 19.83 -2.09 17.19
N GLU A 65 19.66 -0.91 17.80
CA GLU A 65 19.60 0.36 17.08
C GLU A 65 20.91 0.65 16.34
N SER A 66 22.05 0.46 17.01
CA SER A 66 23.37 0.64 16.38
C SER A 66 23.59 -0.37 15.25
N ARG A 67 23.19 -1.63 15.43
CA ARG A 67 23.30 -2.68 14.40
C ARG A 67 22.52 -2.29 13.14
N THR A 68 21.26 -1.91 13.32
CA THR A 68 20.37 -1.44 12.26
C THR A 68 20.96 -0.26 11.50
N MET A 69 21.46 0.75 12.22
CA MET A 69 22.07 1.93 11.60
C MET A 69 23.28 1.56 10.74
N HIS A 70 24.14 0.65 11.21
CA HIS A 70 25.35 0.26 10.48
C HIS A 70 25.04 -0.66 9.28
N TRP A 71 24.03 -1.52 9.37
CA TRP A 71 23.53 -2.25 8.21
C TRP A 71 22.98 -1.31 7.14
N ALA A 72 22.21 -0.29 7.52
CA ALA A 72 21.70 0.71 6.58
C ALA A 72 22.84 1.47 5.87
N ARG A 73 23.88 1.86 6.61
CA ARG A 73 25.10 2.47 6.05
C ARG A 73 25.79 1.55 5.06
N LEU A 74 26.00 0.29 5.42
CA LEU A 74 26.60 -0.71 4.53
C LEU A 74 25.79 -0.89 3.25
N ALA A 75 24.46 -0.95 3.36
CA ALA A 75 23.54 -1.04 2.21
C ALA A 75 23.74 0.14 1.25
N ALA A 76 23.79 1.35 1.80
CA ALA A 76 23.95 2.57 1.03
C ALA A 76 25.32 2.65 0.33
N PHE A 77 26.39 2.25 1.02
CA PHE A 77 27.72 2.17 0.41
C PHE A 77 27.76 1.14 -0.72
N ALA A 78 27.21 -0.06 -0.47
CA ALA A 78 27.10 -1.10 -1.49
C ALA A 78 26.31 -0.61 -2.70
N ALA A 79 25.17 0.03 -2.49
CA ALA A 79 24.34 0.61 -3.54
C ALA A 79 25.09 1.70 -4.33
N SER A 80 25.81 2.62 -3.66
CA SER A 80 26.63 3.64 -4.35
C SER A 80 27.72 3.02 -5.21
N MET A 81 28.37 1.96 -4.72
CA MET A 81 29.40 1.25 -5.48
C MET A 81 28.83 0.52 -6.69
N VAL A 82 27.69 -0.14 -6.53
CA VAL A 82 26.95 -0.74 -7.64
C VAL A 82 26.59 0.32 -8.67
N ALA A 83 26.02 1.44 -8.23
CA ALA A 83 25.60 2.52 -9.11
C ALA A 83 26.78 3.07 -9.93
N LYS A 84 27.93 3.34 -9.28
CA LYS A 84 29.15 3.80 -9.95
C LYS A 84 29.62 2.81 -11.01
N ARG A 85 29.49 1.51 -10.77
CA ARG A 85 29.90 0.46 -11.73
C ARG A 85 28.93 0.25 -12.87
N SER A 86 27.63 0.25 -12.60
CA SER A 86 26.62 0.13 -13.65
C SER A 86 26.72 1.22 -14.72
N LYS A 87 27.35 2.36 -14.38
CA LYS A 87 27.65 3.41 -15.35
C LYS A 87 28.66 2.98 -16.41
N TYR A 88 29.58 2.07 -16.07
CA TYR A 88 30.70 1.66 -16.92
C TYR A 88 30.57 0.21 -17.43
N PHE A 89 29.79 -0.63 -16.76
CA PHE A 89 29.62 -2.04 -17.12
C PHE A 89 28.19 -2.31 -17.62
N CYS A 90 28.08 -2.88 -18.82
CA CYS A 90 26.82 -3.32 -19.43
C CYS A 90 26.31 -4.68 -18.91
N GLU A 91 26.96 -5.26 -17.89
CA GLU A 91 26.51 -6.53 -17.33
C GLU A 91 25.24 -6.31 -16.49
N PRO A 92 24.17 -7.10 -16.73
CA PRO A 92 23.00 -7.07 -15.87
C PRO A 92 23.43 -7.45 -14.45
N LEU A 93 23.13 -6.58 -13.49
CA LEU A 93 23.39 -6.89 -12.10
C LEU A 93 22.63 -8.14 -11.69
N SER A 94 23.32 -9.05 -10.98
CA SER A 94 22.63 -10.21 -10.42
C SER A 94 21.55 -9.75 -9.47
N VAL A 95 20.35 -10.28 -9.64
CA VAL A 95 19.18 -10.07 -8.77
C VAL A 95 19.55 -10.28 -7.29
N HIS A 96 20.49 -11.19 -7.00
CA HIS A 96 21.02 -11.46 -5.66
C HIS A 96 21.67 -10.24 -4.99
N VAL A 97 22.55 -9.50 -5.68
CA VAL A 97 23.17 -8.27 -5.13
C VAL A 97 22.11 -7.25 -4.73
N ILE A 98 21.10 -7.05 -5.57
CA ILE A 98 20.03 -6.09 -5.28
C ILE A 98 19.20 -6.58 -4.08
N ARG A 99 18.95 -7.89 -4.00
CA ARG A 99 18.25 -8.49 -2.85
C ARG A 99 19.06 -8.34 -1.55
N ASP A 100 20.37 -8.56 -1.59
CA ASP A 100 21.26 -8.43 -0.43
C ASP A 100 21.34 -7.00 0.08
N ILE A 101 21.43 -6.04 -0.85
CA ILE A 101 21.38 -4.61 -0.57
C ILE A 101 20.03 -4.23 0.05
N ASN A 102 18.92 -4.76 -0.45
CA ASN A 102 17.60 -4.54 0.13
C ASN A 102 17.40 -5.19 1.50
N CYS A 103 17.95 -6.37 1.72
CA CYS A 103 17.91 -7.06 3.01
C CYS A 103 18.69 -6.28 4.07
N LEU A 104 19.80 -5.66 3.70
CA LEU A 104 20.51 -4.75 4.61
C LEU A 104 19.66 -3.53 4.99
N LEU A 105 19.00 -2.92 4.01
CA LEU A 105 18.12 -1.77 4.26
C LEU A 105 16.84 -2.11 4.98
N SER A 106 16.40 -3.37 4.92
CA SER A 106 15.13 -3.77 5.49
C SER A 106 15.09 -3.45 6.98
N HIS A 107 16.21 -3.63 7.66
CA HIS A 107 16.36 -3.35 9.08
C HIS A 107 16.20 -1.87 9.45
N TRP A 108 16.29 -0.94 8.50
CA TRP A 108 16.23 0.48 8.77
C TRP A 108 14.84 0.95 9.21
N GLU A 109 14.80 1.68 10.32
CA GLU A 109 13.61 2.38 10.79
C GLU A 109 13.76 3.90 10.59
N PRO A 110 12.77 4.57 9.94
CA PRO A 110 12.75 6.03 9.80
C PRO A 110 12.81 6.81 11.12
N SER A 111 12.33 6.20 12.20
CA SER A 111 12.32 6.77 13.55
C SER A 111 13.72 6.89 14.17
N ILE A 112 14.69 6.11 13.71
CA ILE A 112 16.06 6.17 14.22
C ILE A 112 16.73 7.42 13.66
N SER A 113 16.66 8.48 14.46
CA SER A 113 17.17 9.84 14.21
C SER A 113 18.45 9.89 13.39
N THR A 114 18.34 10.59 12.27
CA THR A 114 19.19 10.57 11.08
C THR A 114 20.30 11.62 11.09
N GLN A 115 20.57 12.24 12.24
CA GLN A 115 21.50 13.37 12.30
C GLN A 115 22.93 13.04 11.83
N ASN A 116 23.32 11.76 11.75
CA ASN A 116 24.68 11.35 11.43
C ASN A 116 24.83 10.38 10.24
N VAL A 117 23.78 10.14 9.44
CA VAL A 117 23.90 9.30 8.23
C VAL A 117 23.77 10.18 7.00
N THR A 118 24.87 10.82 6.60
CA THR A 118 24.98 11.45 5.28
C THR A 118 25.13 10.34 4.24
N LEU A 119 24.00 9.83 3.75
CA LEU A 119 24.05 9.00 2.56
C LEU A 119 24.68 9.79 1.42
N ASP A 120 25.48 9.13 0.60
CA ASP A 120 25.96 9.68 -0.66
C ASP A 120 24.75 10.07 -1.52
N GLN A 121 24.38 11.34 -1.52
CA GLN A 121 23.30 11.88 -2.35
C GLN A 121 23.74 12.06 -3.81
N SER A 122 24.78 11.35 -4.25
CA SER A 122 25.24 11.42 -5.63
C SER A 122 24.09 11.14 -6.59
N ALA A 123 24.02 11.98 -7.64
CA ALA A 123 23.08 11.78 -8.74
C ALA A 123 23.23 10.39 -9.38
N CYS A 124 24.41 9.76 -9.27
CA CYS A 124 24.66 8.40 -9.76
C CYS A 124 23.83 7.36 -9.01
N LEU A 125 23.86 7.35 -7.68
CA LEU A 125 23.10 6.41 -6.86
C LEU A 125 21.59 6.60 -7.07
N LYS A 126 21.13 7.85 -7.03
CA LYS A 126 19.73 8.21 -7.32
C LYS A 126 19.26 7.68 -8.67
N ASN A 127 20.03 7.92 -9.74
CA ASN A 127 19.67 7.46 -11.08
C ASN A 127 19.71 5.95 -11.21
N TRP A 128 20.64 5.26 -10.53
CA TRP A 128 20.70 3.81 -10.53
C TRP A 128 19.47 3.20 -9.86
N MET A 129 19.11 3.64 -8.65
CA MET A 129 17.92 3.13 -7.94
C MET A 129 16.65 3.32 -8.76
N LEU A 130 16.47 4.50 -9.36
CA LEU A 130 15.32 4.76 -10.25
C LEU A 130 15.36 3.90 -11.51
N SER A 131 16.54 3.50 -12.00
CA SER A 131 16.65 2.63 -13.17
C SER A 131 16.35 1.18 -12.81
N VAL A 132 16.82 0.69 -11.66
CA VAL A 132 16.40 -0.62 -11.11
C VAL A 132 14.90 -0.65 -10.91
N PHE A 133 14.31 0.40 -10.32
CA PHE A 133 12.88 0.44 -10.04
C PHE A 133 12.02 0.56 -11.31
N CYS A 134 12.42 1.36 -12.29
CA CYS A 134 11.57 1.69 -13.44
C CYS A 134 11.88 0.91 -14.72
N ASP A 135 13.02 0.24 -14.85
CA ASP A 135 13.44 -0.42 -16.10
C ASP A 135 13.59 -1.94 -15.90
N ALA A 136 12.69 -2.70 -16.52
CA ALA A 136 12.72 -4.15 -16.52
C ALA A 136 14.00 -4.73 -17.17
N ARG A 137 14.71 -3.97 -18.00
CA ARG A 137 16.01 -4.38 -18.54
C ARG A 137 17.12 -4.30 -17.49
N THR A 138 17.01 -3.35 -16.56
CA THR A 138 17.99 -3.20 -15.47
C THR A 138 17.76 -4.25 -14.37
N CYS A 139 16.49 -4.53 -14.05
CA CYS A 139 16.12 -5.58 -13.11
C CYS A 139 14.86 -6.29 -13.62
N PRO A 140 14.96 -7.50 -14.20
CA PRO A 140 13.81 -8.21 -14.76
C PRO A 140 12.78 -8.62 -13.72
N ASP A 141 13.21 -8.91 -12.49
CA ASP A 141 12.34 -9.39 -11.41
C ASP A 141 11.55 -8.23 -10.76
N PRO A 142 10.22 -8.15 -10.99
CA PRO A 142 9.39 -7.08 -10.44
C PRO A 142 9.34 -7.09 -8.90
N ARG A 143 9.53 -8.25 -8.25
CA ARG A 143 9.56 -8.34 -6.78
C ARG A 143 10.78 -7.62 -6.23
N VAL A 144 11.93 -7.79 -6.88
CA VAL A 144 13.14 -7.07 -6.48
C VAL A 144 13.05 -5.58 -6.81
N ARG A 145 12.35 -5.20 -7.88
CA ARG A 145 12.06 -3.79 -8.17
C ARG A 145 11.24 -3.15 -7.05
N VAL A 146 10.15 -3.76 -6.57
CA VAL A 146 9.34 -3.15 -5.49
C VAL A 146 10.11 -3.01 -4.17
N LEU A 147 11.12 -3.85 -3.90
CA LEU A 147 11.96 -3.66 -2.72
C LEU A 147 12.74 -2.32 -2.74
N MET A 148 13.02 -1.77 -3.93
CA MET A 148 13.61 -0.42 -4.07
C MET A 148 12.75 0.69 -3.45
N LEU A 149 11.47 0.45 -3.18
CA LEU A 149 10.63 1.39 -2.45
C LEU A 149 11.21 1.72 -1.07
N ARG A 150 11.91 0.79 -0.41
CA ARG A 150 12.62 1.06 0.86
C ARG A 150 13.68 2.14 0.70
N PHE A 151 14.51 2.00 -0.35
CA PHE A 151 15.53 2.99 -0.69
C PHE A 151 14.91 4.34 -1.06
N LEU A 152 13.87 4.34 -1.88
CA LEU A 152 13.23 5.57 -2.34
C LEU A 152 12.55 6.32 -1.20
N ALA A 153 11.89 5.59 -0.28
CA ALA A 153 11.29 6.18 0.92
C ALA A 153 12.37 6.75 1.85
N PHE A 154 13.48 6.04 2.04
CA PHE A 154 14.65 6.53 2.78
C PHE A 154 15.17 7.84 2.20
N TYR A 155 15.41 7.87 0.89
CA TYR A 155 15.91 9.07 0.21
C TYR A 155 14.94 10.25 0.28
N TRP A 156 13.63 9.98 0.19
CA TRP A 156 12.61 11.01 0.29
C TRP A 156 12.66 11.75 1.64
N HIS A 157 12.99 11.04 2.72
CA HIS A 157 13.06 11.65 4.04
C HIS A 157 14.24 12.63 4.20
N HIS A 158 15.29 12.48 3.38
CA HIS A 158 16.57 13.22 3.53
C HIS A 158 16.88 14.23 2.43
N ALA A 159 16.17 14.18 1.31
CA ALA A 159 16.40 15.09 0.20
C ALA A 159 15.11 15.33 -0.59
N GLU A 160 14.89 16.57 -1.02
CA GLU A 160 13.88 16.85 -2.03
C GLU A 160 14.26 16.13 -3.32
N LEU A 161 13.42 15.19 -3.75
CA LEU A 161 13.57 14.60 -5.06
C LEU A 161 13.22 15.65 -6.11
N ASP A 162 14.17 15.93 -7.02
CA ASP A 162 13.84 16.70 -8.21
C ASP A 162 12.61 16.14 -8.92
N THR A 163 11.89 17.02 -9.62
CA THR A 163 10.64 16.71 -10.31
C THR A 163 10.75 15.50 -11.24
N LYS A 164 11.87 15.34 -11.94
CA LYS A 164 12.08 14.22 -12.86
C LYS A 164 12.13 12.90 -12.11
N ALA A 165 12.82 12.86 -10.98
CA ALA A 165 12.91 11.69 -10.13
C ALA A 165 11.57 11.31 -9.49
N ALA A 166 10.83 12.30 -8.99
CA ALA A 166 9.50 12.06 -8.42
C ALA A 166 8.53 11.48 -9.46
N LEU A 167 8.49 12.03 -10.68
CA LEU A 167 7.67 11.49 -11.77
C LEU A 167 8.10 10.08 -12.20
N ARG A 168 9.41 9.80 -12.21
CA ARG A 168 9.92 8.44 -12.44
C ARG A 168 9.49 7.50 -11.33
N THR A 169 9.51 7.92 -10.07
CA THR A 169 9.01 7.11 -8.95
C THR A 169 7.53 6.77 -9.11
N VAL A 170 6.68 7.75 -9.47
CA VAL A 170 5.26 7.48 -9.76
C VAL A 170 5.12 6.47 -10.89
N SER A 171 5.87 6.65 -11.99
CA SER A 171 5.87 5.73 -13.13
C SER A 171 6.33 4.33 -12.73
N GLY A 172 7.38 4.22 -11.92
CA GLY A 172 7.88 2.95 -11.41
C GLY A 172 6.86 2.27 -10.50
N LEU A 173 6.11 3.00 -9.68
CA LEU A 173 5.03 2.43 -8.87
C LEU A 173 3.92 1.85 -9.77
N ILE A 174 3.50 2.61 -10.78
CA ILE A 174 2.52 2.17 -11.79
C ILE A 174 3.02 0.95 -12.58
N LEU A 175 4.32 0.83 -12.84
CA LEU A 175 4.88 -0.32 -13.56
C LEU A 175 4.97 -1.58 -12.69
N ASN A 176 5.02 -1.44 -11.36
CA ASN A 176 5.33 -2.55 -10.45
C ASN A 176 4.21 -2.88 -9.45
N TYR A 177 3.05 -2.22 -9.50
CA TYR A 177 1.99 -2.43 -8.51
C TYR A 177 1.50 -3.88 -8.44
N GLU A 178 1.60 -4.64 -9.54
CA GLU A 178 1.17 -6.06 -9.56
C GLU A 178 2.08 -6.97 -8.76
N ALA A 179 3.35 -6.60 -8.57
CA ALA A 179 4.30 -7.31 -7.72
C ALA A 179 4.15 -6.98 -6.22
N LEU A 180 3.33 -5.99 -5.87
CA LEU A 180 2.96 -5.74 -4.47
C LEU A 180 1.87 -6.75 -4.07
N ASP A 181 2.32 -7.88 -3.54
CA ASP A 181 1.47 -8.87 -2.88
C ASP A 181 1.45 -8.69 -1.35
N GLU A 182 0.53 -9.38 -0.69
CA GLU A 182 0.37 -9.28 0.77
C GLU A 182 1.63 -9.74 1.54
N GLU A 183 2.48 -10.57 0.92
CA GLU A 183 3.72 -11.07 1.52
C GLU A 183 4.82 -10.00 1.50
N THR A 184 4.85 -9.20 0.44
CA THR A 184 5.76 -8.06 0.34
C THR A 184 5.32 -6.87 1.19
N LEU A 185 4.01 -6.67 1.36
CA LEU A 185 3.49 -5.54 2.13
C LEU A 185 3.63 -5.74 3.64
N LEU A 186 3.39 -6.96 4.13
CA LEU A 186 3.50 -7.30 5.53
C LEU A 186 4.89 -7.87 5.87
N PRO A 187 5.35 -7.74 7.12
CA PRO A 187 6.58 -8.41 7.51
C PRO A 187 6.40 -9.94 7.48
N THR A 188 7.44 -10.66 7.06
CA THR A 188 7.42 -12.13 7.00
C THR A 188 8.01 -12.72 8.28
N ASP A 189 7.23 -12.85 9.34
CA ASP A 189 7.72 -13.53 10.55
C ASP A 189 7.71 -15.07 10.32
N ARG A 190 8.90 -15.67 10.24
CA ARG A 190 9.06 -17.13 10.19
C ARG A 190 9.42 -17.62 11.59
N ARG A 191 8.47 -18.35 12.19
CA ARG A 191 8.57 -19.05 13.48
C ARG A 191 10.01 -19.21 14.00
N GLY A 192 10.45 -18.30 14.87
CA GLY A 192 11.67 -18.47 15.66
C GLY A 192 12.99 -18.06 15.00
N GLU A 193 12.99 -17.53 13.77
CA GLU A 193 14.17 -16.85 13.23
C GLU A 193 14.20 -15.40 13.76
N GLU A 194 15.36 -14.95 14.26
CA GLU A 194 15.49 -13.70 15.03
C GLU A 194 15.09 -12.40 14.31
N LYS A 195 14.70 -12.42 13.02
CA LYS A 195 13.92 -11.36 12.36
C LYS A 195 13.43 -11.76 10.98
N GLY A 196 12.11 -11.65 10.78
CA GLY A 196 11.49 -11.65 9.46
C GLY A 196 11.91 -10.46 8.58
N GLU A 197 11.77 -10.58 7.26
CA GLU A 197 11.91 -9.44 6.37
C GLU A 197 10.79 -8.41 6.66
N PRO A 198 11.10 -7.13 6.88
CA PRO A 198 10.10 -6.10 7.17
C PRO A 198 9.24 -5.78 5.95
N GLY A 199 7.96 -5.51 6.18
CA GLY A 199 7.01 -5.20 5.12
C GLY A 199 7.32 -3.89 4.37
N LEU A 200 6.76 -3.74 3.17
CA LEU A 200 6.85 -2.52 2.37
C LEU A 200 5.79 -1.47 2.71
N LEU A 201 4.87 -1.76 3.62
CA LEU A 201 3.72 -0.90 3.89
C LEU A 201 4.12 0.50 4.40
N TYR A 202 5.03 0.59 5.38
CA TYR A 202 5.54 1.87 5.86
C TYR A 202 6.37 2.62 4.80
N PRO A 203 7.37 2.00 4.13
CA PRO A 203 8.07 2.64 3.02
C PRO A 203 7.13 3.23 1.96
N LEU A 204 6.11 2.46 1.56
CA LEU A 204 5.16 2.91 0.56
C LEU A 204 4.28 4.05 1.07
N MET A 205 3.84 3.99 2.33
CA MET A 205 3.12 5.08 2.98
C MET A 205 3.91 6.40 2.96
N PHE A 206 5.15 6.38 3.45
CA PHE A 206 6.03 7.57 3.47
C PHE A 206 6.29 8.12 2.06
N LEU A 207 6.49 7.22 1.09
CA LEU A 207 6.69 7.61 -0.29
C LEU A 207 5.46 8.30 -0.87
N LEU A 208 4.25 7.74 -0.65
CA LEU A 208 3.00 8.33 -1.13
C LEU A 208 2.70 9.66 -0.45
N GLU A 209 2.89 9.78 0.86
CA GLU A 209 2.74 11.05 1.57
C GLU A 209 3.71 12.11 1.03
N GLY A 210 4.95 11.71 0.77
CA GLY A 210 5.96 12.56 0.16
C GLY A 210 5.54 13.04 -1.24
N LEU A 211 5.20 12.10 -2.12
CA LEU A 211 4.75 12.40 -3.47
C LEU A 211 3.48 13.28 -3.48
N GLY A 212 2.55 13.04 -2.56
CA GLY A 212 1.32 13.81 -2.40
C GLY A 212 1.57 15.24 -1.92
N ARG A 213 2.44 15.43 -0.92
CA ARG A 213 2.81 16.77 -0.41
C ARG A 213 3.38 17.69 -1.50
N HIS A 214 4.05 17.13 -2.49
CA HIS A 214 4.62 17.88 -3.62
C HIS A 214 3.76 17.82 -4.91
N GLY A 215 2.52 17.31 -4.83
CA GLY A 215 1.57 17.30 -5.95
C GLY A 215 1.86 16.27 -7.06
N TYR A 216 2.86 15.40 -6.92
CA TYR A 216 3.20 14.41 -7.94
C TYR A 216 2.16 13.29 -8.06
N LEU A 217 1.44 12.99 -6.97
CA LEU A 217 0.31 12.06 -7.02
C LEU A 217 -0.89 12.64 -7.76
N ASP A 218 -1.06 13.97 -7.80
CA ASP A 218 -2.20 14.62 -8.45
C ASP A 218 -2.24 14.26 -9.94
N HIS A 219 -1.07 14.21 -10.60
CA HIS A 219 -0.97 13.81 -12.01
C HIS A 219 -1.47 12.39 -12.25
N MET A 220 -1.07 11.43 -11.40
CA MET A 220 -1.54 10.04 -11.47
C MET A 220 -3.06 9.97 -11.22
N CYS A 221 -3.55 10.71 -10.24
CA CYS A 221 -4.96 10.75 -9.89
C CYS A 221 -5.82 11.39 -10.99
N GLN A 222 -5.37 12.48 -11.63
CA GLN A 222 -6.07 13.09 -12.77
C GLN A 222 -6.10 12.18 -14.00
N ALA A 223 -5.01 11.45 -14.26
CA ALA A 223 -4.99 10.42 -15.30
C ALA A 223 -6.02 9.31 -14.98
N ALA A 224 -6.04 8.81 -13.75
CA ALA A 224 -7.01 7.81 -13.31
C ALA A 224 -8.46 8.30 -13.40
N ILE A 225 -8.77 9.54 -13.02
CA ILE A 225 -10.11 10.15 -13.15
C ILE A 225 -10.51 10.20 -14.63
N THR A 226 -9.60 10.63 -15.50
CA THR A 226 -9.85 10.71 -16.95
C THR A 226 -10.12 9.33 -17.56
N GLN A 227 -9.36 8.32 -17.13
CA GLN A 227 -9.51 6.91 -17.52
C GLN A 227 -10.87 6.34 -17.10
N VAL A 228 -11.25 6.54 -15.83
CA VAL A 228 -12.54 6.09 -15.30
C VAL A 228 -13.68 6.76 -16.05
N ARG A 229 -13.64 8.08 -16.27
CA ARG A 229 -14.66 8.81 -17.04
C ARG A 229 -14.83 8.31 -18.47
N ARG A 230 -13.79 7.72 -19.05
CA ARG A 230 -13.81 7.16 -20.41
C ARG A 230 -14.21 5.69 -20.44
N LEU A 231 -14.45 5.04 -19.29
CA LEU A 231 -14.65 3.60 -19.17
C LEU A 231 -13.43 2.78 -19.65
N ILE A 232 -12.22 3.30 -19.48
CA ILE A 232 -10.98 2.64 -19.90
C ILE A 232 -9.99 2.66 -18.73
N PRO A 233 -10.10 1.72 -17.76
CA PRO A 233 -9.17 1.66 -16.64
C PRO A 233 -7.75 1.39 -17.13
N GLY A 234 -6.93 2.44 -17.12
CA GLY A 234 -5.52 2.37 -17.46
C GLY A 234 -4.67 1.96 -16.26
N PRO A 235 -3.34 1.99 -16.42
CA PRO A 235 -2.43 1.49 -15.40
C PRO A 235 -2.47 2.35 -14.12
N GLU A 236 -2.77 3.64 -14.20
CA GLU A 236 -2.95 4.53 -13.05
C GLU A 236 -4.18 4.15 -12.22
N THR A 237 -5.35 3.97 -12.86
CA THR A 237 -6.56 3.51 -12.15
C THR A 237 -6.34 2.12 -11.54
N ARG A 238 -5.71 1.20 -12.28
CA ARG A 238 -5.41 -0.16 -11.79
C ARG A 238 -4.43 -0.16 -10.63
N CYS A 239 -3.43 0.70 -10.67
CA CYS A 239 -2.49 0.90 -9.58
C CYS A 239 -3.22 1.33 -8.31
N LEU A 240 -4.02 2.41 -8.36
CA LEU A 240 -4.81 2.89 -7.22
C LEU A 240 -5.75 1.80 -6.68
N ALA A 241 -6.51 1.15 -7.56
CA ALA A 241 -7.42 0.08 -7.19
C ALA A 241 -6.69 -1.09 -6.50
N THR A 242 -5.53 -1.49 -7.04
CA THR A 242 -4.74 -2.59 -6.49
C THR A 242 -4.16 -2.23 -5.13
N LEU A 243 -3.65 -1.01 -4.94
CA LEU A 243 -3.12 -0.56 -3.66
C LEU A 243 -4.18 -0.64 -2.55
N VAL A 244 -5.38 -0.13 -2.80
CA VAL A 244 -6.50 -0.22 -1.83
C VAL A 244 -6.88 -1.67 -1.55
N LYS A 245 -7.06 -2.48 -2.60
CA LYS A 245 -7.43 -3.89 -2.46
C LYS A 245 -6.39 -4.71 -1.69
N ARG A 246 -5.11 -4.51 -1.97
CA ARG A 246 -3.99 -5.20 -1.29
C ARG A 246 -3.86 -4.76 0.16
N THR A 247 -4.15 -3.50 0.48
CA THR A 247 -4.19 -3.01 1.85
C THR A 247 -5.26 -3.75 2.66
N CYS A 248 -6.46 -3.88 2.11
CA CYS A 248 -7.55 -4.65 2.74
C CYS A 248 -7.19 -6.14 2.90
N ARG A 249 -6.68 -6.79 1.85
CA ARG A 249 -6.23 -8.18 1.94
C ARG A 249 -5.09 -8.40 2.93
N SER A 250 -4.27 -7.39 3.15
CA SER A 250 -3.26 -7.43 4.21
C SER A 250 -3.93 -7.49 5.59
N ALA A 251 -5.03 -6.76 5.82
CA ALA A 251 -5.84 -6.87 7.04
C ALA A 251 -6.38 -8.30 7.25
N GLU A 252 -6.96 -8.89 6.19
CA GLU A 252 -7.46 -10.28 6.21
C GLU A 252 -6.34 -11.28 6.50
N ARG A 253 -5.16 -11.09 5.88
CA ARG A 253 -3.98 -11.94 6.11
C ARG A 253 -3.48 -11.82 7.53
N ILE A 254 -3.41 -10.63 8.12
CA ILE A 254 -3.02 -10.45 9.53
C ILE A 254 -4.01 -11.20 10.44
N LYS A 255 -5.31 -11.06 10.20
CA LYS A 255 -6.34 -11.83 10.91
C LYS A 255 -6.12 -13.33 10.78
N ALA A 256 -5.91 -13.84 9.56
CA ALA A 256 -5.67 -15.26 9.32
C ALA A 256 -4.39 -15.74 10.01
N MET A 257 -3.33 -14.94 9.97
CA MET A 257 -2.07 -15.22 10.64
C MET A 257 -2.27 -15.34 12.15
N TYR A 258 -3.00 -14.43 12.76
CA TYR A 258 -3.31 -14.49 14.20
C TYR A 258 -4.18 -15.69 14.58
N MET A 259 -5.14 -16.06 13.74
CA MET A 259 -6.02 -17.22 13.99
C MET A 259 -5.31 -18.57 13.79
N MET A 260 -4.28 -18.62 12.93
CA MET A 260 -3.58 -19.86 12.59
C MET A 260 -2.24 -20.04 13.31
N PHE A 261 -1.64 -18.97 13.81
CA PHE A 261 -0.30 -18.97 14.37
C PHE A 261 -0.28 -18.24 15.72
N ASP A 262 0.60 -18.71 16.61
CA ASP A 262 0.85 -18.11 17.93
C ASP A 262 1.69 -16.82 17.80
N ILE A 263 1.17 -15.83 17.08
CA ILE A 263 1.82 -14.53 16.85
C ILE A 263 1.41 -13.59 17.98
N LYS A 264 2.40 -12.90 18.55
CA LYS A 264 2.21 -11.98 19.67
C LYS A 264 1.32 -10.80 19.29
N ALA A 265 0.35 -10.45 20.14
CA ALA A 265 -0.54 -9.29 19.99
C ALA A 265 0.14 -7.98 19.54
N PRO A 266 1.28 -7.54 20.12
CA PRO A 266 1.92 -6.28 19.74
C PRO A 266 2.26 -6.19 18.25
N TYR A 267 2.73 -7.30 17.66
CA TYR A 267 3.07 -7.35 16.25
C TYR A 267 1.82 -7.27 15.36
N ILE A 268 0.74 -7.93 15.76
CA ILE A 268 -0.55 -7.87 15.07
C ILE A 268 -1.11 -6.45 15.11
N LEU A 269 -1.08 -5.81 16.29
CA LEU A 269 -1.52 -4.43 16.48
C LEU A 269 -0.70 -3.44 15.65
N GLU A 270 0.62 -3.61 15.60
CA GLU A 270 1.51 -2.80 14.76
C GLU A 270 1.19 -2.98 13.26
N SER A 271 1.00 -4.24 12.83
CA SER A 271 0.67 -4.56 11.44
C SER A 271 -0.68 -3.93 11.02
N PHE A 272 -1.73 -4.06 11.85
CA PHE A 272 -3.02 -3.40 11.57
C PHE A 272 -2.90 -1.87 11.61
N THR A 273 -2.12 -1.33 12.54
CA THR A 273 -1.84 0.10 12.62
C THR A 273 -1.23 0.60 11.32
N GLY A 274 -0.24 -0.11 10.78
CA GLY A 274 0.30 0.14 9.46
C GLY A 274 -0.81 0.15 8.41
N VAL A 275 -1.56 -0.94 8.29
CA VAL A 275 -2.65 -1.09 7.30
C VAL A 275 -3.65 0.06 7.34
N VAL A 276 -4.13 0.46 8.53
CA VAL A 276 -5.07 1.57 8.69
C VAL A 276 -4.46 2.90 8.25
N LYS A 277 -3.20 3.19 8.64
CA LYS A 277 -2.52 4.43 8.21
C LYS A 277 -2.34 4.46 6.70
N PHE A 278 -1.88 3.36 6.12
CA PHE A 278 -1.66 3.27 4.68
C PHE A 278 -2.96 3.42 3.89
N PHE A 279 -4.04 2.78 4.35
CA PHE A 279 -5.38 3.00 3.79
C PHE A 279 -5.78 4.47 3.90
N GLY A 280 -5.59 5.09 5.07
CA GLY A 280 -5.83 6.51 5.30
C GLY A 280 -5.11 7.38 4.27
N VAL A 281 -3.79 7.22 4.09
CA VAL A 281 -3.01 7.95 3.08
C VAL A 281 -3.60 7.79 1.68
N LEU A 282 -4.04 6.59 1.31
CA LEU A 282 -4.63 6.33 0.00
C LEU A 282 -5.96 7.06 -0.21
N VAL A 283 -6.85 7.12 0.78
CA VAL A 283 -8.23 7.61 0.55
C VAL A 283 -8.52 9.00 1.13
N THR A 284 -7.72 9.49 2.09
CA THR A 284 -7.94 10.78 2.77
C THR A 284 -6.96 11.87 2.33
N SER A 285 -5.91 11.53 1.58
CA SER A 285 -4.97 12.53 1.05
C SER A 285 -5.66 13.47 0.06
N GLN A 286 -5.28 14.76 0.10
CA GLN A 286 -5.80 15.78 -0.82
C GLN A 286 -5.58 15.40 -2.29
N SER A 287 -4.45 14.74 -2.58
CA SER A 287 -4.09 14.31 -3.93
C SER A 287 -4.98 13.20 -4.47
N THR A 288 -5.39 12.27 -3.60
CA THR A 288 -6.02 11.01 -4.00
C THR A 288 -7.52 11.00 -3.82
N VAL A 289 -8.07 11.82 -2.90
CA VAL A 289 -9.50 11.84 -2.59
C VAL A 289 -10.37 11.97 -3.83
N HIS A 290 -10.04 12.86 -4.76
CA HIS A 290 -10.80 13.10 -5.98
C HIS A 290 -10.79 11.90 -6.95
N ALA A 291 -9.73 11.09 -6.93
CA ALA A 291 -9.71 9.84 -7.69
C ALA A 291 -10.72 8.85 -7.12
N TYR A 292 -10.80 8.74 -5.79
CA TYR A 292 -11.76 7.88 -5.11
C TYR A 292 -13.19 8.42 -5.07
N GLU A 293 -13.45 9.66 -5.49
CA GLU A 293 -14.81 10.13 -5.81
C GLU A 293 -15.34 9.60 -7.15
N SER A 294 -14.46 8.99 -7.97
CA SER A 294 -14.85 8.45 -9.26
C SER A 294 -15.63 7.13 -9.09
N PRO A 295 -16.70 6.92 -9.88
CA PRO A 295 -17.48 5.67 -9.83
C PRO A 295 -16.57 4.44 -9.99
N GLY A 296 -16.83 3.39 -9.22
CA GLY A 296 -16.04 2.16 -9.22
C GLY A 296 -14.83 2.21 -8.27
N LEU A 297 -13.95 3.21 -8.36
CA LEU A 297 -12.91 3.43 -7.33
C LEU A 297 -13.55 3.75 -5.97
N LEU A 298 -14.61 4.57 -5.98
CA LEU A 298 -15.42 4.88 -4.80
C LEU A 298 -15.98 3.62 -4.15
N LYS A 299 -16.59 2.74 -4.95
CA LYS A 299 -17.20 1.49 -4.50
C LYS A 299 -16.14 0.52 -3.97
N LEU A 300 -15.03 0.37 -4.69
CA LEU A 300 -13.92 -0.47 -4.25
C LEU A 300 -13.34 0.00 -2.92
N ALA A 301 -13.16 1.31 -2.73
CA ALA A 301 -12.66 1.88 -1.49
C ALA A 301 -13.66 1.72 -0.34
N SER A 302 -14.97 1.90 -0.58
CA SER A 302 -15.99 1.69 0.45
C SER A 302 -16.03 0.23 0.91
N ASP A 303 -16.03 -0.71 -0.03
CA ASP A 303 -16.06 -2.14 0.27
C ASP A 303 -14.79 -2.55 1.04
N SER A 304 -13.62 -2.12 0.55
CA SER A 304 -12.32 -2.39 1.19
C SER A 304 -12.21 -1.80 2.62
N LEU A 305 -12.83 -0.64 2.87
CA LEU A 305 -12.85 -0.04 4.21
C LEU A 305 -13.66 -0.90 5.19
N VAL A 306 -14.83 -1.37 4.76
CA VAL A 306 -15.72 -2.20 5.58
C VAL A 306 -15.09 -3.56 5.87
N ASP A 307 -14.49 -4.20 4.87
CA ASP A 307 -13.79 -5.48 5.02
C ASP A 307 -12.56 -5.36 5.95
N MET A 308 -11.82 -4.27 5.85
CA MET A 308 -10.70 -3.95 6.74
C MET A 308 -11.19 -3.77 8.20
N ILE A 309 -12.24 -2.98 8.41
CA ILE A 309 -12.82 -2.76 9.76
C ILE A 309 -13.34 -4.09 10.32
N SER A 310 -14.05 -4.88 9.52
CA SER A 310 -14.54 -6.19 9.94
C SER A 310 -13.39 -7.11 10.37
N SER A 311 -12.29 -7.13 9.61
CA SER A 311 -11.10 -7.92 9.94
C SER A 311 -10.47 -7.51 11.27
N ILE A 312 -10.42 -6.21 11.58
CA ILE A 312 -9.92 -5.68 12.85
C ILE A 312 -10.86 -6.04 14.01
N LEU A 313 -12.17 -5.87 13.83
CA LEU A 313 -13.14 -6.09 14.90
C LEU A 313 -13.33 -7.57 15.26
N GLU A 314 -13.17 -8.49 14.30
CA GLU A 314 -13.36 -9.92 14.54
C GLU A 314 -12.28 -10.55 15.43
N ILE A 315 -11.07 -9.98 15.46
CA ILE A 315 -10.00 -10.40 16.37
C ILE A 315 -9.96 -9.59 17.67
N GLY A 316 -10.76 -8.52 17.74
CA GLY A 316 -10.78 -7.55 18.83
C GLY A 316 -10.91 -8.14 20.22
N PRO A 317 -11.86 -9.07 20.48
CA PRO A 317 -12.03 -9.67 21.79
C PRO A 317 -10.78 -10.38 22.32
N ILE A 318 -9.99 -10.98 21.43
CA ILE A 318 -8.76 -11.70 21.80
C ILE A 318 -7.63 -10.69 22.03
N LEU A 319 -7.43 -9.75 21.09
CA LEU A 319 -6.40 -8.71 21.23
C LEU A 319 -6.62 -7.83 22.46
N GLN A 320 -7.86 -7.54 22.84
CA GLN A 320 -8.16 -6.72 24.00
C GLN A 320 -7.70 -7.39 25.31
N LEU A 321 -7.80 -8.72 25.40
CA LEU A 321 -7.32 -9.49 26.55
C LEU A 321 -5.79 -9.44 26.67
N GLU A 322 -5.08 -9.43 25.54
CA GLU A 322 -3.62 -9.41 25.50
C GLU A 322 -3.03 -7.99 25.63
N SER A 323 -3.70 -6.97 25.07
CA SER A 323 -3.26 -5.58 25.08
C SER A 323 -4.43 -4.61 24.88
N THR A 324 -5.10 -4.26 25.99
CA THR A 324 -6.27 -3.38 25.96
C THR A 324 -5.94 -1.97 25.42
N THR A 325 -4.80 -1.39 25.80
CA THR A 325 -4.38 -0.06 25.35
C THR A 325 -4.05 -0.03 23.87
N GLY A 326 -3.26 -1.00 23.38
CA GLY A 326 -2.86 -1.04 21.97
C GLY A 326 -4.04 -1.26 21.02
N TYR A 327 -5.02 -2.08 21.42
CA TYR A 327 -6.25 -2.25 20.64
C TYR A 327 -7.14 -0.99 20.68
N ALA A 328 -7.25 -0.32 21.83
CA ALA A 328 -7.96 0.96 21.92
C ALA A 328 -7.33 2.05 21.02
N ASP A 329 -6.01 2.11 20.95
CA ASP A 329 -5.27 3.03 20.06
C ASP A 329 -5.55 2.74 18.58
N LEU A 330 -5.58 1.46 18.20
CA LEU A 330 -5.93 1.03 16.85
C LEU A 330 -7.36 1.46 16.47
N ILE A 331 -8.34 1.23 17.35
CA ILE A 331 -9.72 1.68 17.13
C ILE A 331 -9.81 3.21 17.08
N GLY A 332 -9.05 3.91 17.92
CA GLY A 332 -8.91 5.37 17.84
C GLY A 332 -8.37 5.84 16.48
N MET A 333 -7.47 5.08 15.86
CA MET A 333 -6.94 5.37 14.54
C MET A 333 -7.94 5.10 13.41
N VAL A 334 -8.72 4.02 13.52
CA VAL A 334 -9.86 3.77 12.63
C VAL A 334 -10.84 4.94 12.71
N ASN A 335 -11.18 5.41 13.92
CA ASN A 335 -12.04 6.57 14.12
C ASN A 335 -11.50 7.84 13.44
N LYS A 336 -10.22 8.17 13.62
CA LYS A 336 -9.60 9.34 12.96
C LYS A 336 -9.64 9.23 11.43
N THR A 337 -9.50 8.01 10.90
CA THR A 337 -9.60 7.76 9.45
C THR A 337 -11.03 7.97 8.96
N LEU A 338 -12.02 7.43 9.69
CA LEU A 338 -13.45 7.65 9.41
C LEU A 338 -13.83 9.13 9.52
N GLU A 339 -13.35 9.83 10.55
CA GLU A 339 -13.53 11.26 10.75
C GLU A 339 -12.99 12.06 9.56
N SER A 340 -11.77 11.73 9.12
CA SER A 340 -11.15 12.39 7.97
C SER A 340 -11.93 12.18 6.67
N LEU A 341 -12.60 11.04 6.52
CA LEU A 341 -13.51 10.78 5.40
C LEU A 341 -14.85 11.49 5.55
N ALA A 342 -15.39 11.56 6.76
CA ALA A 342 -16.67 12.19 7.08
C ALA A 342 -16.61 13.72 6.98
N LEU A 343 -15.53 14.36 7.44
CA LEU A 343 -15.32 15.81 7.36
C LEU A 343 -15.21 16.30 5.91
N ARG A 344 -14.84 15.42 4.97
CA ARG A 344 -14.85 15.70 3.53
C ARG A 344 -16.22 15.43 2.89
N GLY A 345 -17.22 15.07 3.71
CA GLY A 345 -18.48 14.43 3.33
C GLY A 345 -19.57 15.32 2.72
N ASP A 346 -19.33 16.62 2.49
CA ASP A 346 -20.33 17.47 1.81
C ASP A 346 -20.55 17.05 0.35
N SER A 347 -19.60 16.32 -0.23
CA SER A 347 -19.75 15.68 -1.53
C SER A 347 -20.54 14.37 -1.39
N PRO A 348 -21.66 14.18 -2.12
CA PRO A 348 -22.37 12.90 -2.16
C PRO A 348 -21.54 11.76 -2.78
N LYS A 349 -20.31 12.05 -3.20
CA LYS A 349 -19.35 11.12 -3.79
C LYS A 349 -18.21 10.75 -2.85
N SER A 350 -18.29 11.11 -1.57
CA SER A 350 -17.26 10.70 -0.61
C SER A 350 -17.36 9.20 -0.27
N VAL A 351 -16.21 8.58 0.03
CA VAL A 351 -16.14 7.17 0.43
C VAL A 351 -17.02 6.90 1.64
N TRP A 352 -17.04 7.82 2.61
CA TRP A 352 -17.86 7.69 3.81
C TRP A 352 -19.36 7.63 3.50
N ILE A 353 -19.87 8.56 2.68
CA ILE A 353 -21.27 8.54 2.27
C ILE A 353 -21.60 7.24 1.53
N LYS A 354 -20.70 6.73 0.69
CA LYS A 354 -20.90 5.44 0.01
C LYS A 354 -20.93 4.26 0.99
N VAL A 355 -20.07 4.26 2.02
CA VAL A 355 -20.11 3.27 3.09
C VAL A 355 -21.45 3.32 3.84
N GLN A 356 -21.95 4.50 4.17
CA GLN A 356 -23.26 4.66 4.79
C GLN A 356 -24.42 4.19 3.90
N GLN A 357 -24.31 4.32 2.57
CA GLN A 357 -25.36 3.88 1.65
C GLN A 357 -25.36 2.36 1.46
N ASP A 358 -24.19 1.78 1.22
CA ASP A 358 -24.09 0.38 0.78
C ASP A 358 -23.97 -0.60 1.96
N HIS A 359 -23.50 -0.11 3.11
CA HIS A 359 -23.06 -0.95 4.23
C HIS A 359 -23.67 -0.53 5.58
N SER A 360 -24.76 0.24 5.60
CA SER A 360 -25.41 0.63 6.85
C SER A 360 -25.79 -0.57 7.72
N HIS A 361 -26.23 -1.66 7.08
CA HIS A 361 -26.64 -2.90 7.74
C HIS A 361 -25.55 -3.56 8.59
N VAL A 362 -24.25 -3.30 8.34
CA VAL A 362 -23.17 -3.84 9.19
C VAL A 362 -22.85 -2.96 10.40
N PHE A 363 -23.29 -1.70 10.43
CA PHE A 363 -22.95 -0.78 11.53
C PHE A 363 -23.49 -1.24 12.88
N PRO A 364 -24.74 -1.72 13.03
CA PRO A 364 -25.22 -2.23 14.31
C PRO A 364 -24.35 -3.36 14.87
N ARG A 365 -23.81 -4.22 13.99
CA ARG A 365 -22.88 -5.28 14.38
C ARG A 365 -21.57 -4.69 14.88
N PHE A 366 -20.97 -3.76 14.14
CA PHE A 366 -19.72 -3.09 14.54
C PHE A 366 -19.87 -2.32 15.85
N THR A 367 -20.94 -1.54 16.00
CA THR A 367 -21.26 -0.81 17.24
C THR A 367 -21.39 -1.75 18.42
N ARG A 368 -22.13 -2.85 18.28
CA ARG A 368 -22.28 -3.85 19.35
C ARG A 368 -20.93 -4.46 19.74
N GLN A 369 -20.12 -4.83 18.75
CA GLN A 369 -18.78 -5.39 19.01
C GLN A 369 -17.90 -4.39 19.77
N THR A 370 -17.81 -3.13 19.35
CA THR A 370 -16.99 -2.16 20.06
C THR A 370 -17.52 -1.83 21.45
N GLN A 371 -18.84 -1.74 21.62
CA GLN A 371 -19.46 -1.51 22.92
C GLN A 371 -19.19 -2.65 23.92
N THR A 372 -19.20 -3.91 23.46
CA THR A 372 -18.82 -5.04 24.33
C THR A 372 -17.38 -4.95 24.83
N MET A 373 -16.53 -4.21 24.10
CA MET A 373 -15.14 -3.95 24.45
C MET A 373 -14.95 -2.62 25.20
N GLY A 374 -16.03 -1.89 25.54
CA GLY A 374 -15.93 -0.56 26.16
C GLY A 374 -15.35 0.52 25.24
N LEU A 375 -15.37 0.28 23.92
CA LEU A 375 -14.88 1.19 22.88
C LEU A 375 -16.04 1.75 22.06
N SER A 376 -15.83 2.89 21.41
CA SER A 376 -16.82 3.52 20.56
C SER A 376 -16.24 3.85 19.19
N LEU A 377 -16.91 3.39 18.13
CA LEU A 377 -16.69 3.89 16.77
C LEU A 377 -17.70 5.02 16.52
N LEU A 378 -17.30 6.25 16.83
CA LEU A 378 -18.20 7.43 16.91
C LEU A 378 -19.00 7.67 15.62
N PHE A 379 -18.41 7.32 14.47
CA PHE A 379 -19.01 7.52 13.16
C PHE A 379 -19.99 6.40 12.76
N LEU A 380 -20.04 5.28 13.47
CA LEU A 380 -20.95 4.15 13.18
C LEU A 380 -22.23 4.17 14.02
N SER A 381 -22.42 5.17 14.88
CA SER A 381 -23.59 5.22 15.76
C SER A 381 -24.90 5.45 14.98
N PRO A 382 -26.02 4.77 15.33
CA PRO A 382 -27.30 4.85 14.61
C PRO A 382 -28.01 6.21 14.67
N SER A 383 -27.42 7.29 15.19
CA SER A 383 -27.98 8.64 15.03
C SER A 383 -27.90 9.15 13.58
N ALA A 384 -27.20 8.42 12.68
CA ALA A 384 -27.35 8.53 11.23
C ALA A 384 -28.54 7.69 10.67
N GLY A 385 -29.37 7.12 11.55
CA GLY A 385 -30.46 6.18 11.27
C GLY A 385 -31.80 6.80 10.86
N ALA A 386 -31.81 8.03 10.34
CA ALA A 386 -33.00 8.60 9.70
C ALA A 386 -33.22 8.09 8.26
N ARG A 387 -32.35 7.22 7.72
CA ARG A 387 -32.46 6.74 6.32
C ARG A 387 -32.80 5.26 6.16
N GLU A 388 -32.44 4.36 7.08
CA GLU A 388 -32.64 2.91 6.87
C GLU A 388 -34.11 2.48 6.75
N ALA A 389 -35.03 3.17 7.44
CA ALA A 389 -36.47 2.95 7.25
C ALA A 389 -36.97 3.43 5.88
N SER A 390 -36.32 4.42 5.24
CA SER A 390 -36.73 4.93 3.92
C SER A 390 -36.24 4.06 2.76
N TRP A 391 -35.07 3.41 2.85
CA TRP A 391 -34.50 2.64 1.74
C TRP A 391 -35.27 1.34 1.40
N ALA A 392 -35.77 0.61 2.41
CA ALA A 392 -36.50 -0.64 2.17
C ALA A 392 -37.92 -0.40 1.62
N GLU A 393 -38.59 0.68 2.06
CA GLU A 393 -39.87 1.13 1.51
C GLU A 393 -39.72 1.81 0.14
N GLU A 394 -38.62 2.52 -0.13
CA GLU A 394 -38.31 3.11 -1.44
C GLU A 394 -38.07 2.06 -2.54
N MET A 395 -37.56 0.87 -2.20
CA MET A 395 -37.21 -0.19 -3.16
C MET A 395 -38.43 -0.88 -3.81
N GLU A 396 -39.59 -0.92 -3.16
CA GLU A 396 -40.82 -1.50 -3.74
C GLU A 396 -41.43 -0.61 -4.85
N GLU A 397 -41.08 0.68 -4.91
CA GLU A 397 -41.65 1.63 -5.88
C GLU A 397 -40.71 2.01 -7.04
N VAL A 398 -39.47 1.50 -7.07
CA VAL A 398 -38.54 1.84 -8.14
C VAL A 398 -38.86 1.03 -9.40
N PRO A 399 -39.12 1.68 -10.56
CA PRO A 399 -39.26 0.96 -11.81
C PRO A 399 -38.01 0.13 -12.11
N THR A 400 -38.19 -1.18 -12.36
CA THR A 400 -37.09 -2.13 -12.62
C THR A 400 -36.09 -1.68 -13.68
N LYS A 401 -36.54 -0.94 -14.70
CA LYS A 401 -35.68 -0.33 -15.74
C LYS A 401 -34.67 0.71 -15.23
N TYR A 402 -34.81 1.20 -13.99
CA TYR A 402 -33.89 2.13 -13.34
C TYR A 402 -32.88 1.41 -12.44
N LEU A 403 -33.08 0.11 -12.20
CA LEU A 403 -32.20 -0.70 -11.39
C LEU A 403 -31.06 -1.29 -12.22
N ASP A 404 -29.89 -1.36 -11.63
CA ASP A 404 -28.73 -2.06 -12.16
C ASP A 404 -29.07 -3.56 -12.25
N SER A 405 -28.85 -4.17 -13.42
CA SER A 405 -29.18 -5.58 -13.63
C SER A 405 -28.35 -6.57 -12.79
N LEU A 406 -27.24 -6.14 -12.21
CA LEU A 406 -26.39 -6.94 -11.33
C LEU A 406 -26.60 -6.60 -9.86
N THR A 407 -26.52 -5.31 -9.49
CA THR A 407 -26.59 -4.93 -8.07
C THR A 407 -28.00 -4.70 -7.57
N GLN A 408 -28.98 -4.57 -8.47
CA GLN A 408 -30.36 -4.18 -8.17
C GLN A 408 -30.49 -2.80 -7.51
N ASP A 409 -29.44 -1.97 -7.55
CA ASP A 409 -29.46 -0.60 -7.05
C ASP A 409 -29.93 0.38 -8.12
N ILE A 410 -30.45 1.54 -7.70
CA ILE A 410 -30.84 2.61 -8.63
C ILE A 410 -29.61 3.16 -9.35
N MET A 411 -29.56 3.00 -10.68
CA MET A 411 -28.45 3.47 -11.51
C MET A 411 -28.30 4.99 -11.43
N THR A 412 -27.06 5.45 -11.31
CA THR A 412 -26.71 6.88 -11.37
C THR A 412 -26.25 7.29 -12.76
N GLU A 413 -25.53 6.39 -13.43
CA GLU A 413 -24.97 6.56 -14.76
C GLU A 413 -25.19 5.28 -15.57
N PRO A 414 -26.39 5.07 -16.14
CA PRO A 414 -26.73 3.85 -16.85
C PRO A 414 -25.93 3.69 -18.15
N VAL A 415 -25.41 2.47 -18.33
CA VAL A 415 -24.62 2.04 -19.47
C VAL A 415 -25.18 0.70 -19.98
N ARG A 416 -25.32 0.58 -21.31
CA ARG A 416 -25.75 -0.67 -21.95
C ARG A 416 -24.55 -1.49 -22.40
N LEU A 417 -24.51 -2.76 -22.01
CA LEU A 417 -23.58 -3.75 -22.55
C LEU A 417 -24.00 -4.13 -23.96
N LEU A 418 -23.12 -4.01 -24.96
CA LEU A 418 -23.45 -4.36 -26.34
C LEU A 418 -23.47 -5.87 -26.58
N THR A 419 -22.78 -6.63 -25.75
CA THR A 419 -22.71 -8.10 -25.77
C THR A 419 -24.01 -8.75 -25.31
N SER A 420 -24.47 -8.45 -24.09
CA SER A 420 -25.72 -8.99 -23.52
C SER A 420 -26.96 -8.12 -23.79
N GLY A 421 -26.77 -6.86 -24.17
CA GLY A 421 -27.85 -5.88 -24.27
C GLY A 421 -28.36 -5.37 -22.92
N MET A 422 -27.85 -5.87 -21.80
CA MET A 422 -28.26 -5.53 -20.44
C MET A 422 -27.80 -4.12 -20.05
N THR A 423 -28.53 -3.50 -19.13
CA THR A 423 -28.20 -2.18 -18.60
C THR A 423 -27.67 -2.30 -17.18
N VAL A 424 -26.53 -1.67 -16.93
CA VAL A 424 -25.81 -1.68 -15.65
C VAL A 424 -25.32 -0.26 -15.38
N ASP A 425 -24.99 0.04 -14.13
CA ASP A 425 -24.39 1.29 -13.73
C ASP A 425 -22.91 1.37 -14.15
N HIS A 426 -22.45 2.59 -14.41
CA HIS A 426 -21.06 2.89 -14.71
C HIS A 426 -20.11 2.41 -13.60
N SER A 427 -20.49 2.57 -12.33
CA SER A 427 -19.66 2.11 -11.20
C SER A 427 -19.48 0.59 -11.20
N THR A 428 -20.56 -0.15 -11.43
CA THR A 428 -20.58 -1.61 -11.54
C THR A 428 -19.61 -2.09 -12.62
N ILE A 429 -19.63 -1.45 -13.80
CA ILE A 429 -18.73 -1.81 -14.89
C ILE A 429 -17.27 -1.48 -14.60
N ILE A 430 -16.99 -0.30 -14.04
CA ILE A 430 -15.61 0.03 -13.65
C ILE A 430 -15.08 -0.97 -12.62
N THR A 431 -15.88 -1.32 -11.61
CA THR A 431 -15.49 -2.32 -10.61
C THR A 431 -15.20 -3.67 -11.26
N LEU A 432 -16.03 -4.14 -12.20
CA LEU A 432 -15.78 -5.38 -12.94
C LEU A 432 -14.48 -5.32 -13.75
N LEU A 433 -14.24 -4.19 -14.45
CA LEU A 433 -13.02 -3.97 -15.24
C LEU A 433 -11.75 -3.88 -14.37
N LEU A 434 -11.88 -3.43 -13.11
CA LEU A 434 -10.78 -3.33 -12.15
C LEU A 434 -10.52 -4.64 -11.40
N THR A 435 -11.55 -5.46 -11.18
CA THR A 435 -11.44 -6.68 -10.38
C THR A 435 -11.00 -7.90 -11.19
N SER A 436 -11.24 -7.93 -12.51
CA SER A 436 -10.91 -9.05 -13.37
C SER A 436 -9.72 -8.78 -14.29
N ILE A 437 -8.79 -9.74 -14.36
CA ILE A 437 -7.63 -9.72 -15.29
C ILE A 437 -8.12 -9.76 -16.75
N THR A 438 -9.16 -10.56 -17.02
CA THR A 438 -9.89 -10.55 -18.30
C THR A 438 -11.35 -10.25 -17.99
N PRO A 439 -11.81 -9.00 -18.17
CA PRO A 439 -13.19 -8.67 -17.85
C PRO A 439 -14.13 -9.37 -18.84
N PHE A 440 -15.10 -10.09 -18.30
CA PHE A 440 -16.14 -10.74 -19.09
C PHE A 440 -17.50 -10.13 -18.74
N ASP A 441 -18.41 -10.14 -19.71
CA ASP A 441 -19.79 -9.79 -19.48
C ASP A 441 -20.38 -10.82 -18.50
N PRO A 442 -20.91 -10.40 -17.34
CA PRO A 442 -21.39 -11.33 -16.32
C PRO A 442 -22.59 -12.18 -16.76
N PHE A 443 -23.29 -11.76 -17.82
CA PHE A 443 -24.46 -12.47 -18.36
C PHE A 443 -24.11 -13.43 -19.50
N THR A 444 -23.18 -13.04 -20.38
CA THR A 444 -22.83 -13.84 -21.57
C THR A 444 -21.48 -14.54 -21.48
N ARG A 445 -20.64 -14.17 -20.49
CA ARG A 445 -19.24 -14.61 -20.33
C ARG A 445 -18.36 -14.29 -21.54
N LEU A 446 -18.77 -13.36 -22.40
CA LEU A 446 -17.97 -12.86 -23.52
C LEU A 446 -16.99 -11.79 -23.05
N PRO A 447 -15.78 -11.70 -23.62
CA PRO A 447 -14.81 -10.67 -23.24
C PRO A 447 -15.38 -9.25 -23.42
N LEU A 448 -15.19 -8.40 -22.42
CA LEU A 448 -15.50 -6.98 -22.49
C LEU A 448 -14.28 -6.21 -23.01
N CYS A 449 -14.41 -5.60 -24.19
CA CYS A 449 -13.37 -4.78 -24.80
C CYS A 449 -13.76 -3.31 -24.89
N HIS A 450 -12.80 -2.44 -25.23
CA HIS A 450 -13.06 -1.03 -25.51
C HIS A 450 -14.17 -0.88 -26.56
N GLY A 451 -15.22 -0.10 -26.26
CA GLY A 451 -16.38 0.08 -27.14
C GLY A 451 -17.50 -0.94 -26.97
N SER A 452 -17.39 -1.89 -26.03
CA SER A 452 -18.46 -2.88 -25.73
C SER A 452 -19.64 -2.28 -24.94
N PHE A 453 -19.64 -0.96 -24.74
CA PHE A 453 -20.58 -0.27 -23.86
C PHE A 453 -21.10 1.01 -24.51
N LYS A 454 -22.35 1.34 -24.24
CA LYS A 454 -22.97 2.59 -24.70
C LYS A 454 -23.68 3.29 -23.55
N SER A 455 -23.24 4.51 -23.22
CA SER A 455 -23.92 5.35 -22.23
C SER A 455 -25.37 5.64 -22.65
N LEU A 456 -26.30 5.64 -21.70
CA LEU A 456 -27.73 5.89 -21.94
C LEU A 456 -28.18 7.25 -21.35
N PRO A 457 -27.83 8.39 -21.98
CA PRO A 457 -28.13 9.72 -21.42
C PRO A 457 -29.63 10.00 -21.26
N ARG A 458 -30.48 9.41 -22.10
CA ARG A 458 -31.95 9.50 -21.96
C ARG A 458 -32.43 8.80 -20.68
N LEU A 459 -31.95 7.59 -20.42
CA LEU A 459 -32.32 6.84 -19.21
C LEU A 459 -31.79 7.53 -17.96
N LYS A 460 -30.56 8.06 -18.00
CA LYS A 460 -29.98 8.89 -16.94
C LYS A 460 -30.89 10.07 -16.57
N ARG A 461 -31.44 10.75 -17.58
CA ARG A 461 -32.38 11.87 -17.38
C ARG A 461 -33.69 11.41 -16.75
N GLN A 462 -34.26 10.31 -17.22
CA GLN A 462 -35.49 9.73 -16.66
C GLN A 462 -35.33 9.34 -15.19
N ILE A 463 -34.18 8.76 -14.83
CA ILE A 463 -33.88 8.41 -13.43
C ILE A 463 -33.78 9.67 -12.58
N ARG A 464 -33.10 10.72 -13.06
CA ARG A 464 -33.01 12.01 -12.35
C ARG A 464 -34.38 12.67 -12.16
N GLU A 465 -35.21 12.72 -13.20
CA GLU A 465 -36.56 13.27 -13.12
C GLU A 465 -37.43 12.47 -12.14
N TRP A 466 -37.29 11.15 -12.12
CA TRP A 466 -37.99 10.30 -11.16
C TRP A 466 -37.53 10.56 -9.71
N LYS A 467 -36.21 10.66 -9.46
CA LYS A 467 -35.67 11.01 -8.14
C LYS A 467 -36.17 12.37 -7.66
N ASN A 468 -36.18 13.37 -8.54
CA ASN A 468 -36.65 14.71 -8.20
C ASN A 468 -38.15 14.74 -7.89
N ARG A 469 -38.99 14.01 -8.64
CA ARG A 469 -40.43 13.90 -8.34
C ARG A 469 -40.68 13.26 -6.98
N LYS A 470 -39.93 12.21 -6.63
CA LYS A 470 -40.05 11.56 -5.33
C LYS A 470 -39.63 12.48 -4.18
N HIS A 471 -38.55 13.24 -4.33
CA HIS A 471 -38.15 14.25 -3.36
C HIS A 471 -39.22 15.35 -3.17
N CYS A 472 -39.77 15.89 -4.27
CA CYS A 472 -40.78 16.95 -4.21
C CYS A 472 -42.11 16.47 -3.59
N ASN A 473 -42.54 15.23 -3.89
CA ASN A 473 -43.72 14.66 -3.25
C ASN A 473 -43.53 14.50 -1.73
N ARG A 474 -42.33 14.14 -1.28
CA ARG A 474 -42.04 13.95 0.15
C ARG A 474 -42.08 15.27 0.93
N GLU A 475 -41.55 16.35 0.35
CA GLU A 475 -41.63 17.70 0.95
C GLU A 475 -43.09 18.21 1.06
N MET A 476 -43.97 17.81 0.15
CA MET A 476 -45.40 18.17 0.21
C MET A 476 -46.23 17.28 1.16
N GLU A 477 -45.72 16.10 1.54
CA GLU A 477 -46.38 15.21 2.52
C GLU A 477 -45.93 15.50 3.96
N GLU A 478 -44.79 16.18 4.13
CA GLU A 478 -44.25 16.61 5.43
C GLU A 478 -44.74 18.02 5.86
N GLU A 479 -45.40 18.78 4.97
CA GLU A 479 -46.15 20.03 5.24
C GLU A 479 -47.65 19.77 5.48
#